data_AF-A0A928ZXA8-F1
#
_entry.id   AF-A0A928ZXA8-F1
#
_cell.length_a   1.000
_cell.length_b   1.000
_cell.length_c   1.000
_cell.angle_alpha   90.00
_cell.angle_beta   90.00
_cell.angle_gamma   90.00
#
_symmetry.space_group_name_H-M   'P 1'
#
loop_
_entity.id
_entity.type
_entity.pdbx_description
1 polymer ?
#
loop_
_entity_poly.entity_id
_entity_poly.type
_entity_poly.pdbx_seq_one_letter_code
_entity_poly.pdbx_strand_id
1 'polypeptide(L)'
;YYGLSLQNFNTAAAFAEILEAGTRNHLRWPANIGLFTKSLANLEGVARQFNPQINLIAEIRPLMVDLFRQQLIGDDPLQALLRTGLEFRNLSLSAPRQFGFLLDRLSEETLTWNINVKELDSLQQSIEQAANRRSFSTVVAALIIGAAIISSNQTNIQLQWLSTSLFTAATLLGLWLIISILRSGRWR
;
A
#
# COMPACT_ATOMS: atom_id res chain seq x y z
N TYR A 1 13.55 -24.39 -18.94
CA TYR A 1 14.98 -24.71 -19.17
C TYR A 1 15.32 -26.15 -18.71
N TYR A 2 14.62 -27.20 -19.20
CA TYR A 2 14.95 -28.60 -18.86
C TYR A 2 15.30 -29.38 -20.12
N GLY A 3 16.44 -30.08 -20.13
CA GLY A 3 16.82 -31.06 -21.17
C GLY A 3 17.85 -30.63 -22.22
N LEU A 4 18.43 -29.42 -22.12
CA LEU A 4 19.41 -28.96 -23.12
C LEU A 4 20.84 -29.40 -22.75
N SER A 5 21.51 -30.04 -23.70
CA SER A 5 22.94 -30.36 -23.68
C SER A 5 23.80 -29.08 -23.66
N LEU A 6 25.03 -29.17 -23.14
CA LEU A 6 25.99 -28.06 -23.17
C LEU A 6 26.12 -27.43 -24.56
N GLN A 7 26.03 -28.20 -25.65
CA GLN A 7 26.04 -27.64 -27.02
C GLN A 7 25.02 -26.51 -27.25
N ASN A 8 23.85 -26.59 -26.60
CA ASN A 8 22.74 -25.67 -26.81
C ASN A 8 22.45 -24.75 -25.61
N PHE A 9 23.22 -24.89 -24.53
CA PHE A 9 22.99 -24.14 -23.29
C PHE A 9 24.31 -23.75 -22.61
N ASN A 10 24.43 -22.48 -22.23
CA ASN A 10 25.59 -21.94 -21.53
C ASN A 10 25.21 -21.70 -20.06
N THR A 11 25.61 -22.65 -19.20
CA THR A 11 25.31 -22.59 -17.75
C THR A 11 25.97 -21.41 -17.06
N ALA A 12 27.19 -21.04 -17.48
CA ALA A 12 27.88 -19.89 -16.93
C ALA A 12 27.21 -18.55 -17.29
N ALA A 13 26.67 -18.43 -18.51
CA ALA A 13 25.91 -17.26 -18.94
C ALA A 13 24.61 -17.11 -18.15
N ALA A 14 23.89 -18.20 -17.92
CA ALA A 14 22.69 -18.18 -17.06
C ALA A 14 23.01 -17.71 -15.63
N PHE A 15 24.13 -18.15 -15.06
CA PHE A 15 24.59 -17.68 -13.75
C PHE A 15 25.00 -16.20 -13.75
N ALA A 16 25.64 -15.74 -14.83
CA ALA A 16 26.00 -14.34 -15.00
C ALA A 16 24.76 -13.42 -15.11
N GLU A 17 23.72 -13.85 -15.83
CA GLU A 17 22.44 -13.12 -15.93
C GLU A 17 21.76 -12.96 -14.56
N ILE A 18 21.79 -14.00 -13.71
CA ILE A 18 21.26 -13.93 -12.34
C ILE A 18 22.04 -12.89 -11.51
N LEU A 19 23.36 -12.90 -11.61
CA LEU A 19 24.22 -11.96 -10.88
C LEU A 19 23.96 -10.51 -11.33
N GLU A 20 23.82 -10.31 -12.63
CA GLU A 20 23.51 -9.02 -13.24
C GLU A 20 22.10 -8.55 -12.83
N ALA A 21 21.11 -9.43 -12.84
CA ALA A 21 19.76 -9.14 -12.34
C ALA A 21 19.76 -8.73 -10.87
N GLY A 22 20.53 -9.41 -10.02
CA GLY A 22 20.67 -9.01 -8.62
C GLY A 22 21.35 -7.65 -8.47
N THR A 23 22.40 -7.40 -9.23
CA THR A 23 23.12 -6.11 -9.20
C THR A 23 22.22 -4.96 -9.67
N ARG A 24 21.43 -5.17 -10.73
CA ARG A 24 20.40 -4.22 -11.21
C ARG A 24 19.37 -3.87 -10.13
N ASN A 25 19.04 -4.83 -9.27
CA ASN A 25 18.12 -4.65 -8.13
C ASN A 25 18.86 -4.26 -6.83
N HIS A 26 20.04 -3.66 -6.94
CA HIS A 26 20.85 -3.15 -5.82
C HIS A 26 21.29 -4.21 -4.79
N LEU A 27 21.30 -5.50 -5.15
CA LEU A 27 21.91 -6.53 -4.32
C LEU A 27 23.43 -6.44 -4.40
N ARG A 28 24.10 -6.36 -3.24
CA ARG A 28 25.55 -6.41 -3.13
C ARG A 28 26.02 -7.85 -3.10
N TRP A 29 26.63 -8.30 -4.19
CA TRP A 29 27.29 -9.60 -4.26
C TRP A 29 28.74 -9.50 -3.76
N PRO A 30 29.19 -10.41 -2.88
CA PRO A 30 30.59 -10.46 -2.51
C PRO A 30 31.45 -10.94 -3.69
N ALA A 31 32.69 -10.45 -3.78
CA ALA A 31 33.57 -10.64 -4.94
C ALA A 31 33.90 -12.12 -5.24
N ASN A 32 33.83 -12.98 -4.22
CA ASN A 32 33.98 -14.42 -4.35
C ASN A 32 32.92 -15.08 -5.25
N ILE A 33 31.71 -14.52 -5.34
CA ILE A 33 30.65 -15.04 -6.22
C ILE A 33 30.98 -14.80 -7.70
N GLY A 34 31.57 -13.65 -8.04
CA GLY A 34 32.02 -13.39 -9.41
C GLY A 34 33.15 -14.33 -9.84
N LEU A 35 34.07 -14.64 -8.93
CA LEU A 35 35.13 -15.63 -9.17
C LEU A 35 34.55 -17.04 -9.40
N PHE A 36 33.50 -17.41 -8.67
CA PHE A 36 32.80 -18.67 -8.86
C PHE A 36 32.20 -18.79 -10.26
N THR A 37 31.50 -17.74 -10.76
CA THR A 37 30.97 -17.71 -12.13
C THR A 37 32.08 -17.89 -13.17
N LYS A 38 33.24 -17.26 -12.96
CA LYS A 38 34.40 -17.40 -13.85
C LYS A 38 34.99 -18.81 -13.84
N SER A 39 35.10 -19.43 -12.68
CA SER A 39 35.54 -20.83 -12.57
C SER A 39 34.55 -21.79 -13.24
N LEU A 40 33.25 -21.55 -13.08
CA LEU A 40 32.20 -22.32 -13.75
C LEU A 40 32.31 -22.21 -15.28
N ALA A 41 32.53 -20.99 -15.80
CA ALA A 41 32.75 -20.76 -17.22
C ALA A 41 33.97 -21.53 -17.77
N ASN A 42 35.08 -21.54 -17.02
CA ASN A 42 36.28 -22.28 -17.42
C ASN A 42 36.03 -23.79 -17.41
N LEU A 43 35.39 -24.32 -16.37
CA LEU A 43 35.02 -25.75 -16.30
C LEU A 43 34.09 -26.17 -17.43
N GLU A 44 33.09 -25.34 -17.73
CA GLU A 44 32.18 -25.58 -18.86
C GLU A 44 32.93 -25.56 -20.21
N GLY A 45 33.87 -24.62 -20.37
CA GLY A 45 34.72 -24.53 -21.56
C GLY A 45 35.56 -25.79 -21.79
N VAL A 46 36.16 -26.34 -20.73
CA VAL A 46 36.91 -27.61 -20.77
C VAL A 46 35.98 -28.80 -21.02
N ALA A 47 34.84 -28.87 -20.32
CA ALA A 47 33.86 -29.94 -20.48
C ALA A 47 33.30 -30.02 -21.91
N ARG A 48 33.09 -28.87 -22.55
CA ARG A 48 32.63 -28.76 -23.93
C ARG A 48 33.64 -29.30 -24.95
N GLN A 49 34.95 -29.18 -24.67
CA GLN A 49 35.99 -29.76 -25.53
C GLN A 49 36.08 -31.28 -25.38
N PHE A 50 35.81 -31.81 -24.19
CA PHE A 50 35.95 -33.23 -23.89
C PHE A 50 34.70 -34.05 -24.22
N ASN A 51 33.52 -33.59 -23.77
CA ASN A 51 32.23 -34.25 -24.03
C ASN A 51 31.13 -33.19 -24.23
N PRO A 52 30.93 -32.71 -25.46
CA PRO A 52 29.98 -31.64 -25.74
C PRO A 52 28.50 -32.05 -25.62
N GLN A 53 28.19 -33.35 -25.58
CA GLN A 53 26.81 -33.85 -25.49
C GLN A 53 26.30 -34.01 -24.05
N ILE A 54 27.15 -33.80 -23.05
CA ILE A 54 26.78 -33.96 -21.65
C ILE A 54 25.69 -32.95 -21.23
N ASN A 55 24.73 -33.42 -20.44
CA ASN A 55 23.71 -32.58 -19.82
C ASN A 55 24.12 -32.28 -18.38
N LEU A 56 24.79 -31.14 -18.18
CA LEU A 56 25.34 -30.74 -16.88
C LEU A 56 24.28 -30.67 -15.77
N ILE A 57 23.07 -30.21 -16.12
CA ILE A 57 21.96 -30.06 -15.17
C ILE A 57 21.42 -31.42 -14.70
N ALA A 58 21.39 -32.41 -15.60
CA ALA A 58 20.99 -33.77 -15.24
C ALA A 58 22.01 -34.43 -14.31
N GLU A 59 23.30 -34.21 -14.55
CA GLU A 59 24.39 -34.79 -13.75
C GLU A 59 24.47 -34.20 -12.34
N ILE A 60 24.22 -32.89 -12.20
CA ILE A 60 24.31 -32.18 -10.91
C ILE A 60 23.02 -32.36 -10.07
N ARG A 61 21.90 -32.76 -10.69
CA ARG A 61 20.61 -32.97 -10.00
C ARG A 61 20.71 -33.83 -8.72
N PRO A 62 21.28 -35.05 -8.73
CA PRO A 62 21.35 -35.88 -7.52
C PRO A 62 22.10 -35.18 -6.39
N LEU A 63 23.23 -34.52 -6.70
CA LEU A 63 24.00 -33.76 -5.72
C LEU A 63 23.19 -32.61 -5.11
N MET A 64 22.42 -31.89 -5.93
CA MET A 64 21.56 -30.81 -5.44
C MET A 64 20.47 -31.35 -4.50
N VAL A 65 19.86 -32.49 -4.85
CA VAL A 65 18.84 -33.13 -4.00
C VAL A 65 19.45 -33.52 -2.65
N ASP A 66 20.65 -34.09 -2.63
CA ASP A 66 21.33 -34.49 -1.41
C ASP A 66 21.71 -33.28 -0.54
N LEU A 67 22.21 -32.20 -1.14
CA LEU A 67 22.54 -30.96 -0.43
C LEU A 67 21.30 -30.30 0.18
N PHE A 68 20.20 -30.18 -0.58
CA PHE A 68 18.95 -29.62 -0.07
C PHE A 68 18.35 -30.49 1.04
N ARG A 69 18.44 -31.82 0.90
CA ARG A 69 18.00 -32.75 1.93
C ARG A 69 18.78 -32.54 3.22
N GLN A 70 20.10 -32.42 3.15
CA GLN A 70 20.93 -32.20 4.32
C GLN A 70 20.71 -30.81 4.93
N GLN A 71 20.48 -29.78 4.13
CA GLN A 71 20.23 -28.43 4.65
C GLN A 71 18.87 -28.28 5.33
N LEU A 72 17.83 -28.90 4.79
CA LEU A 72 16.45 -28.77 5.30
C LEU A 72 16.14 -29.77 6.42
N ILE A 73 16.63 -31.01 6.28
CA ILE A 73 16.28 -32.11 7.17
C ILE A 73 17.44 -32.41 8.13
N GLY A 74 18.66 -31.98 7.83
CA GLY A 74 19.84 -32.42 8.57
C GLY A 74 20.08 -33.92 8.41
N ASP A 75 20.94 -34.47 9.27
CA ASP A 75 21.19 -35.91 9.34
C ASP A 75 20.06 -36.65 10.10
N ASP A 76 19.24 -35.92 10.88
CA ASP A 76 18.14 -36.47 11.66
C ASP A 76 16.80 -35.71 11.43
N PRO A 77 15.84 -36.31 10.70
CA PRO A 77 14.54 -35.70 10.41
C PRO A 77 13.72 -35.40 11.67
N LEU A 78 13.91 -36.15 12.76
CA LEU A 78 13.19 -35.89 14.02
C LEU A 78 13.68 -34.60 14.67
N GLN A 79 14.98 -34.33 14.60
CA GLN A 79 15.56 -33.11 15.15
C GLN A 79 15.12 -31.87 14.36
N ALA A 80 14.99 -31.98 13.04
CA ALA A 80 14.44 -30.91 12.19
C ALA A 80 12.98 -30.61 12.55
N LEU A 81 12.12 -31.63 12.70
CA LEU A 81 10.72 -31.45 13.10
C LEU A 81 10.58 -30.82 14.50
N LEU A 82 11.42 -31.22 15.45
CA LEU A 82 11.43 -30.64 16.80
C LEU A 82 11.86 -29.17 16.78
N ARG A 83 12.88 -28.81 15.99
CA ARG A 83 13.30 -27.40 15.82
C ARG A 83 12.18 -26.54 15.25
N THR A 84 11.56 -26.99 14.16
CA THR A 84 10.43 -26.30 13.54
C THR A 84 9.24 -26.16 14.50
N GLY A 85 8.94 -27.21 15.28
CA GLY A 85 7.90 -27.17 16.30
C GLY A 85 8.20 -26.19 17.45
N LEU A 86 9.45 -26.10 17.89
CA LEU A 86 9.90 -25.15 18.90
C LEU A 86 9.85 -23.70 18.40
N GLU A 87 10.26 -23.45 17.16
CA GLU A 87 10.15 -22.12 16.53
C GLU A 87 8.69 -21.69 16.41
N PHE A 88 7.79 -22.59 15.99
CA PHE A 88 6.36 -22.31 15.89
C PHE A 88 5.72 -22.02 17.27
N ARG A 89 6.12 -22.78 18.30
CA ARG A 89 5.70 -22.52 19.69
C ARG A 89 6.18 -21.16 20.18
N ASN A 90 7.43 -20.80 19.91
CA ASN A 90 7.99 -19.52 20.32
C ASN A 90 7.30 -18.36 19.62
N LEU A 91 7.02 -18.46 18.32
CA LEU A 91 6.24 -17.46 17.59
C LEU A 91 4.82 -17.32 18.15
N SER A 92 4.14 -18.44 18.42
CA SER A 92 2.78 -18.46 18.98
C SER A 92 2.70 -17.87 20.39
N LEU A 93 3.72 -18.08 21.23
CA LEU A 93 3.77 -17.50 22.59
C LEU A 93 4.18 -16.01 22.58
N SER A 94 4.95 -15.58 21.58
CA SER A 94 5.45 -14.20 21.49
C SER A 94 4.45 -13.26 20.83
N ALA A 95 3.68 -13.74 19.86
CA ALA A 95 2.75 -12.93 19.09
C ALA A 95 1.68 -12.24 19.98
N PRO A 96 0.96 -12.92 20.90
CA PRO A 96 -0.05 -12.29 21.74
C PRO A 96 0.53 -11.17 22.61
N ARG A 97 1.77 -11.33 23.07
CA ARG A 97 2.45 -10.36 23.94
C ARG A 97 2.88 -9.11 23.18
N GLN A 98 3.32 -9.27 21.93
CA GLN A 98 3.65 -8.16 21.04
C GLN A 98 2.38 -7.43 20.57
N PHE A 99 1.30 -8.16 20.27
CA PHE A 99 0.00 -7.57 19.95
C PHE A 99 -0.59 -6.83 21.15
N GLY A 100 -0.52 -7.39 22.36
CA GLY A 100 -0.93 -6.72 23.59
C GLY A 100 -0.18 -5.40 23.82
N PHE A 101 1.15 -5.42 23.69
CA PHE A 101 1.96 -4.21 23.82
C PHE A 101 1.60 -3.11 22.79
N LEU A 102 1.29 -3.50 21.55
CA LEU A 102 0.85 -2.56 20.52
C LEU A 102 -0.55 -2.01 20.82
N LEU A 103 -1.49 -2.85 21.29
CA LEU A 103 -2.82 -2.40 21.70
C LEU A 103 -2.78 -1.50 22.94
N ASP A 104 -1.96 -1.81 23.94
CA ASP A 104 -1.79 -0.99 25.13
C ASP A 104 -1.22 0.39 24.77
N ARG A 105 -0.23 0.43 23.87
CA ARG A 105 0.33 1.68 23.32
C ARG A 105 -0.67 2.47 22.47
N LEU A 106 -1.58 1.79 21.76
CA LEU A 106 -2.67 2.43 21.00
C LEU A 106 -3.79 2.94 21.92
N SER A 107 -4.00 2.27 23.05
CA SER A 107 -5.03 2.62 24.03
C SER A 107 -4.61 3.73 24.97
N GLU A 108 -3.31 3.94 25.20
CA GLU A 108 -2.81 5.12 25.91
C GLU A 108 -3.01 6.37 25.05
N GLU A 109 -3.80 7.32 25.53
CA GLU A 109 -4.17 8.61 24.90
C GLU A 109 -2.96 9.51 24.51
N THR A 110 -1.72 9.06 24.70
CA THR A 110 -0.50 9.80 24.36
C THR A 110 0.04 9.47 22.98
N LEU A 111 -0.56 8.52 22.24
CA LEU A 111 -0.20 8.26 20.85
C LEU A 111 -0.80 9.34 19.95
N THR A 112 -0.20 10.53 19.95
CA THR A 112 -0.43 11.52 18.89
C THR A 112 0.11 10.94 17.59
N TRP A 113 -0.75 10.24 16.86
CA TRP A 113 -0.46 9.70 15.53
C TRP A 113 -0.26 10.92 14.61
N ASN A 114 0.98 11.41 14.50
CA ASN A 114 1.33 12.55 13.66
C ASN A 114 1.40 12.09 12.20
N ILE A 115 0.22 11.74 11.68
CA ILE A 115 0.02 11.24 10.33
C ILE A 115 -0.22 12.44 9.48
N ASN A 116 0.90 12.99 9.02
CA ASN A 116 0.94 14.01 7.99
C ASN A 116 0.69 13.33 6.64
N VAL A 117 -0.49 12.73 6.47
CA VAL A 117 -0.95 12.25 5.16
C VAL A 117 -1.52 13.46 4.46
N LYS A 118 -0.76 13.95 3.48
CA LYS A 118 -1.10 15.12 2.66
C LYS A 118 -2.48 15.01 2.01
N GLU A 119 -2.98 13.78 1.82
CA GLU A 119 -4.34 13.51 1.35
C GLU A 119 -5.45 13.69 2.40
N LEU A 120 -5.18 13.71 3.70
CA LEU A 120 -6.23 13.92 4.72
C LEU A 120 -6.74 15.37 4.71
N ASP A 121 -5.85 16.33 4.50
CA ASP A 121 -6.22 17.75 4.37
C ASP A 121 -7.10 17.99 3.14
N SER A 122 -6.81 17.29 2.03
CA SER A 122 -7.62 17.40 0.81
C SER A 122 -9.00 16.73 0.96
N LEU A 123 -9.08 15.65 1.74
CA LEU A 123 -10.36 15.04 2.11
C LEU A 123 -11.17 15.95 3.03
N GLN A 124 -10.55 16.58 4.03
CA GLN A 124 -11.21 17.56 4.90
C GLN A 124 -11.78 18.72 4.08
N GLN A 125 -10.97 19.32 3.19
CA GLN A 125 -11.41 20.39 2.31
C GLN A 125 -12.57 19.95 1.40
N SER A 126 -12.52 18.71 0.88
CA SER A 126 -13.60 18.17 0.03
C SER A 126 -14.91 17.99 0.81
N ILE A 127 -14.83 17.52 2.06
CA ILE A 127 -15.99 17.36 2.94
C ILE A 127 -16.59 18.73 3.30
N GLU A 128 -15.76 19.70 3.65
CA GLU A 128 -16.21 21.07 3.95
C GLU A 128 -16.86 21.73 2.74
N GLN A 129 -16.30 21.58 1.54
CA GLN A 129 -16.91 22.08 0.30
C GLN A 129 -18.25 21.40 0.00
N ALA A 130 -18.34 20.08 0.19
CA ALA A 130 -19.58 19.35 0.01
C ALA A 130 -20.68 19.77 1.00
N ALA A 131 -20.31 19.96 2.28
CA ALA A 131 -21.21 20.44 3.33
C ALA A 131 -21.69 21.87 3.06
N ASN A 132 -20.78 22.78 2.67
CA ASN A 132 -21.13 24.16 2.33
C ASN A 132 -22.07 24.22 1.12
N ARG A 133 -21.83 23.39 0.08
CA ARG A 133 -22.72 23.31 -1.08
C ARG A 133 -24.13 22.86 -0.67
N ARG A 134 -24.23 21.87 0.22
CA ARG A 134 -25.52 21.39 0.75
C ARG A 134 -26.25 22.49 1.52
N SER A 135 -25.58 23.16 2.45
CA SER A 135 -26.15 24.26 3.22
C SER A 135 -26.65 25.39 2.31
N PHE A 136 -25.87 25.77 1.29
CA PHE A 136 -26.29 26.77 0.31
C PHE A 136 -27.54 26.34 -0.46
N SER A 137 -27.57 25.09 -0.97
CA SER A 137 -28.76 24.56 -1.64
C SER A 137 -30.00 24.61 -0.75
N THR A 138 -29.86 24.29 0.54
CA THR A 138 -30.97 24.35 1.51
C THR A 138 -31.46 25.79 1.74
N VAL A 139 -30.56 26.77 1.91
CA VAL A 139 -30.94 28.18 2.07
C VAL A 139 -31.65 28.70 0.83
N VAL A 140 -31.12 28.41 -0.36
CA VAL A 140 -31.74 28.83 -1.63
C VAL A 140 -33.13 28.20 -1.79
N ALA A 141 -33.28 26.91 -1.50
CA ALA A 141 -34.58 26.24 -1.55
C ALA A 141 -35.58 26.88 -0.58
N ALA A 142 -35.16 27.18 0.65
CA ALA A 142 -36.01 27.84 1.65
C ALA A 142 -36.43 29.26 1.21
N LEU A 143 -35.53 30.03 0.59
CA LEU A 143 -35.84 31.35 0.04
C LEU A 143 -36.84 31.27 -1.11
N ILE A 144 -36.68 30.31 -2.02
CA ILE A 144 -37.62 30.08 -3.14
C ILE A 144 -39.00 29.73 -2.61
N ILE A 145 -39.07 28.80 -1.65
CA ILE A 145 -40.35 28.38 -1.03
C ILE A 145 -40.99 29.56 -0.30
N GLY A 146 -40.21 30.32 0.48
CA GLY A 146 -40.70 31.51 1.19
C GLY A 146 -41.25 32.58 0.24
N ALA A 147 -40.54 32.86 -0.86
CA ALA A 147 -40.98 33.78 -1.89
C ALA A 147 -42.29 33.31 -2.55
N ALA A 148 -42.41 32.02 -2.85
CA ALA A 148 -43.61 31.43 -3.44
C ALA A 148 -44.83 31.55 -2.51
N ILE A 149 -44.65 31.30 -1.20
CA ILE A 149 -45.72 31.42 -0.20
C ILE A 149 -46.20 32.86 -0.07
N ILE A 150 -45.28 33.83 -0.07
CA ILE A 150 -45.65 35.25 0.03
C ILE A 150 -46.33 35.72 -1.26
N SER A 151 -45.86 35.23 -2.40
CA SER A 151 -46.47 35.56 -3.69
C SER A 151 -47.88 35.00 -3.85
N SER A 152 -48.21 33.87 -3.21
CA SER A 152 -49.54 33.24 -3.33
C SER A 152 -50.58 33.83 -2.37
N ASN A 153 -50.17 34.46 -1.27
CA ASN A 153 -51.07 34.86 -0.18
C ASN A 153 -51.38 36.38 -0.20
N GLN A 154 -52.07 36.86 -1.25
CA GLN A 154 -52.30 38.29 -1.52
C GLN A 154 -53.73 38.81 -1.26
N THR A 155 -54.37 38.43 -0.15
CA THR A 155 -55.76 38.86 0.13
C THR A 155 -55.89 40.15 0.95
N ASN A 156 -54.84 40.62 1.64
CA ASN A 156 -54.92 41.80 2.50
C ASN A 156 -53.66 42.68 2.43
N ILE A 157 -53.82 43.95 2.04
CA ILE A 157 -52.72 44.91 1.80
C ILE A 157 -51.83 45.07 3.04
N GLN A 158 -52.39 45.16 4.26
CA GLN A 158 -51.59 45.41 5.46
C GLN A 158 -50.68 44.21 5.82
N LEU A 159 -51.19 42.98 5.67
CA LEU A 159 -50.43 41.75 5.88
C LEU A 159 -49.36 41.54 4.79
N GLN A 160 -49.58 42.03 3.58
CA GLN A 160 -48.62 41.97 2.48
C GLN A 160 -47.36 42.82 2.75
N TRP A 161 -47.52 44.04 3.25
CA TRP A 161 -46.38 44.90 3.60
C TRP A 161 -45.54 44.32 4.74
N LEU A 162 -46.19 43.77 5.76
CA LEU A 162 -45.52 43.15 6.89
C LEU A 162 -44.74 41.89 6.47
N SER A 163 -45.38 40.98 5.74
CA SER A 163 -44.76 39.73 5.28
C SER A 163 -43.61 39.97 4.31
N THR A 164 -43.77 40.92 3.38
CA THR A 164 -42.72 41.29 2.42
C THR A 164 -41.52 41.89 3.13
N SER A 165 -41.73 42.80 4.09
CA SER A 165 -40.65 43.41 4.88
C SER A 165 -39.87 42.37 5.68
N LEU A 166 -40.57 41.43 6.34
CA LEU A 166 -39.94 40.33 7.07
C LEU A 166 -39.14 39.41 6.15
N PHE A 167 -39.68 39.09 4.97
CA PHE A 167 -38.98 38.24 4.01
C PHE A 167 -37.76 38.91 3.40
N THR A 168 -37.84 40.21 3.11
CA THR A 168 -36.67 40.98 2.68
C THR A 168 -35.59 40.96 3.76
N ALA A 169 -35.96 41.16 5.03
CA ALA A 169 -35.01 41.06 6.14
C ALA A 169 -34.40 39.65 6.26
N ALA A 170 -35.22 38.60 6.19
CA ALA A 170 -34.76 37.21 6.24
C ALA A 170 -33.85 36.84 5.06
N THR A 171 -34.16 37.35 3.86
CA THR A 171 -33.36 37.14 2.64
C THR A 171 -32.00 37.83 2.76
N LEU A 172 -31.96 39.06 3.28
CA LEU A 172 -30.70 39.77 3.53
C LEU A 172 -29.84 39.04 4.56
N LEU A 173 -30.44 38.54 5.65
CA LEU A 173 -29.73 37.73 6.64
C LEU A 173 -29.22 36.42 6.06
N GLY A 174 -30.02 35.72 5.25
CA GLY A 174 -29.63 34.49 4.57
C GLY A 174 -28.47 34.70 3.59
N LEU A 175 -28.53 35.76 2.78
CA LEU A 175 -27.44 36.15 1.87
C LEU A 175 -26.17 36.55 2.64
N TRP A 176 -26.31 37.31 3.73
CA TRP A 176 -25.19 37.66 4.59
C TRP A 176 -24.51 36.42 5.20
N LEU A 177 -25.30 35.44 5.64
CA LEU A 177 -24.80 34.19 6.20
C LEU A 177 -24.06 33.35 5.13
N ILE A 178 -24.59 33.28 3.91
CA ILE A 178 -23.92 32.63 2.78
C ILE A 178 -22.56 33.29 2.50
N ILE A 179 -22.52 34.63 2.44
CA ILE A 179 -21.27 35.38 2.21
C ILE A 179 -20.27 35.13 3.34
N SER A 180 -20.74 35.03 4.58
CA SER A 180 -19.92 34.71 5.75
C SER A 180 -19.27 33.34 5.64
N ILE A 181 -20.04 32.30 5.27
CA ILE A 181 -19.53 30.93 5.07
C ILE A 181 -18.51 30.86 3.93
N LEU A 182 -18.80 31.53 2.81
CA LEU A 182 -17.88 31.58 1.65
C LEU A 182 -16.57 32.30 2.00
N ARG A 183 -16.64 33.33 2.85
CA ARG A 183 -15.45 34.05 3.30
C ARG A 183 -14.65 33.24 4.31
N SER A 184 -15.27 32.51 5.23
CA SER A 184 -14.55 31.72 6.24
C SER A 184 -13.81 30.52 5.67
N GLY A 185 -14.30 29.91 4.58
CA GLY A 185 -13.64 28.80 3.91
C GLY A 185 -12.39 29.15 3.10
N ARG A 186 -12.05 30.45 2.97
CA ARG A 186 -10.92 30.92 2.14
C ARG A 186 -9.71 31.43 2.95
N TRP A 187 -9.77 31.35 4.28
CA TRP A 187 -8.70 31.78 5.19
C TRP A 187 -8.40 30.72 6.25
N ARG A 188 -8.15 29.48 5.83
CA ARG A 188 -7.42 28.47 6.62
C ARG A 188 -6.61 27.62 5.66
#